data_AF-A0A2G7H340-F1
#
_entry.id   AF-A0A2G7H340-F1
#
_cell.length_a   1.000
_cell.length_b   1.000
_cell.length_c   1.000
_cell.angle_alpha   90.00
_cell.angle_beta   90.00
_cell.angle_gamma   90.00
#
_symmetry.space_group_name_H-M   'P 1'
#
loop_
_entity.id
_entity.type
_entity.pdbx_description
1 polymer ?
#
loop_
_entity_poly.entity_id
_entity_poly.type
_entity_poly.pdbx_seq_one_letter_code
_entity_poly.pdbx_strand_id
1 'polypeptide(L)'
;MLRCLNLAALTDEELQLLVGEDRAVGLLPEISRARLDGRAVAGPPVHEHLTFERLEERAWGSTPEQARSLGALHAAMLAQGAEFHGTFYLPVISEVRHLRAYTLEPDTTAALRWSETPESARTGRAYLQLMTWLRDRASGVACVRTTGSPTLSSPSLSEEIDQHHHPDASPAELLALHRGYVLRHGRGQKLGADADWTRAWQASHALNLNAWVRRGLLIDAPVCAPDPAPRPATP
;
A
#
# COMPACT_ATOMS: atom_id res chain seq x y z
N MET A 1 -15.62 13.27 -15.29
CA MET A 1 -14.15 13.40 -15.41
C MET A 1 -13.55 12.33 -14.51
N LEU A 2 -12.40 11.77 -14.89
CA LEU A 2 -11.69 10.80 -14.06
C LEU A 2 -10.72 11.55 -13.15
N ARG A 3 -10.54 11.05 -11.93
CA ARG A 3 -9.54 11.57 -11.01
C ARG A 3 -8.22 10.87 -11.28
N CYS A 4 -7.19 11.64 -11.59
CA CYS A 4 -5.87 11.12 -11.94
C CYS A 4 -4.80 11.70 -11.03
N LEU A 5 -3.70 10.97 -10.92
CA LEU A 5 -2.49 11.48 -10.28
C LEU A 5 -1.86 12.57 -11.17
N ASN A 6 -1.42 13.67 -10.57
CA ASN A 6 -0.69 14.73 -11.24
C ASN A 6 0.81 14.44 -11.12
N LEU A 7 1.40 13.90 -12.20
CA LEU A 7 2.82 13.54 -12.21
C LEU A 7 3.74 14.75 -12.01
N ALA A 8 3.30 15.95 -12.43
CA ALA A 8 4.08 17.17 -12.25
C ALA A 8 4.20 17.60 -10.78
N ALA A 9 3.25 17.20 -9.92
CA ALA A 9 3.23 17.55 -8.51
C ALA A 9 3.95 16.54 -7.60
N LEU A 10 4.36 15.38 -8.12
CA LEU A 10 5.19 14.42 -7.40
C LEU A 10 6.61 14.97 -7.21
N THR A 11 7.29 14.53 -6.15
CA THR A 11 8.75 14.68 -6.07
C THR A 11 9.43 13.75 -7.07
N ASP A 12 10.71 13.99 -7.39
CA ASP A 12 11.46 13.13 -8.29
C ASP A 12 11.63 11.71 -7.72
N GLU A 13 11.78 11.60 -6.39
CA GLU A 13 11.79 10.32 -5.67
C GLU A 13 10.44 9.60 -5.77
N GLU A 14 9.33 10.28 -5.54
CA GLU A 14 7.99 9.68 -5.67
C GLU A 14 7.72 9.22 -7.10
N LEU A 15 8.14 10.01 -8.10
CA LEU A 15 8.05 9.64 -9.52
C LEU A 15 8.87 8.39 -9.81
N GLN A 16 10.13 8.32 -9.36
CA GLN A 16 11.00 7.16 -9.55
C GLN A 16 10.45 5.91 -8.85
N LEU A 17 9.89 6.05 -7.66
CA LEU A 17 9.23 4.95 -6.96
C LEU A 17 8.00 4.48 -7.71
N LEU A 18 7.17 5.40 -8.23
CA LEU A 18 5.92 5.09 -8.92
C LEU A 18 6.13 4.43 -10.29
N VAL A 19 7.06 4.93 -11.11
CA VAL A 19 7.20 4.49 -12.51
C VAL A 19 8.46 3.69 -12.79
N GLY A 20 9.38 3.62 -11.82
CA GLY A 20 10.72 3.06 -11.99
C GLY A 20 11.73 4.06 -12.54
N GLU A 21 13.02 3.81 -12.27
CA GLU A 21 14.14 4.70 -12.60
C GLU A 21 14.23 5.03 -14.09
N ASP A 22 14.29 4.00 -14.96
CA ASP A 22 14.40 4.20 -16.40
C ASP A 22 13.28 5.10 -16.96
N ARG A 23 12.04 4.85 -16.51
CA ARG A 23 10.88 5.58 -17.00
C ARG A 23 10.79 6.97 -16.41
N ALA A 24 11.17 7.15 -15.15
CA ALA A 24 11.26 8.46 -14.54
C ALA A 24 12.23 9.34 -15.33
N VAL A 25 13.43 8.84 -15.66
CA VAL A 25 14.41 9.57 -16.49
C VAL A 25 13.83 9.98 -17.84
N GLY A 26 13.06 9.08 -18.49
CA GLY A 26 12.38 9.40 -19.75
C GLY A 26 11.27 10.45 -19.63
N LEU A 27 10.57 10.51 -18.50
CA LEU A 27 9.48 11.46 -18.24
C LEU A 27 9.95 12.82 -17.70
N LEU A 28 11.15 12.88 -17.09
CA LEU A 28 11.68 14.09 -16.46
C LEU A 28 11.67 15.32 -17.38
N PRO A 29 12.06 15.28 -18.66
CA PRO A 29 12.05 16.47 -19.52
C PRO A 29 10.66 17.10 -19.67
N GLU A 30 9.63 16.28 -19.86
CA GLU A 30 8.24 16.74 -19.97
C GLU A 30 7.72 17.27 -18.62
N ILE A 31 8.00 16.53 -17.55
CA ILE A 31 7.58 16.88 -16.19
C ILE A 31 8.23 18.18 -15.73
N SER A 32 9.54 18.36 -15.94
CA SER A 32 10.26 19.59 -15.60
C SER A 32 9.71 20.79 -16.37
N ARG A 33 9.41 20.64 -17.66
CA ARG A 33 8.77 21.70 -18.45
C ARG A 33 7.38 22.03 -17.94
N ALA A 34 6.57 21.03 -17.64
CA ALA A 34 5.23 21.24 -17.10
C ALA A 34 5.26 21.95 -15.73
N ARG A 35 6.20 21.59 -14.85
CA ARG A 35 6.43 22.27 -13.57
C ARG A 35 6.78 23.75 -13.76
N LEU A 36 7.68 24.06 -14.70
CA LEU A 36 8.06 25.45 -15.03
C LEU A 36 6.87 26.26 -15.56
N ASP A 37 6.02 25.63 -16.38
CA ASP A 37 4.83 26.26 -16.96
C ASP A 37 3.62 26.30 -15.99
N GLY A 38 3.74 25.72 -14.78
CA GLY A 38 2.61 25.58 -13.85
C GLY A 38 1.48 24.67 -14.37
N ARG A 39 1.79 23.75 -15.28
CA ARG A 39 0.82 22.84 -15.91
C ARG A 39 0.83 21.47 -15.25
N ALA A 40 -0.35 20.88 -15.12
CA ALA A 40 -0.51 19.50 -14.65
C ALA A 40 -0.16 18.49 -15.77
N VAL A 41 0.33 17.31 -15.37
CA VAL A 41 0.56 16.17 -16.27
C VAL A 41 -0.23 14.99 -15.73
N ALA A 42 -1.19 14.50 -16.52
CA ALA A 42 -2.06 13.40 -16.11
C ALA A 42 -1.29 12.08 -16.05
N GLY A 43 -1.37 11.42 -14.90
CA GLY A 43 -0.85 10.10 -14.63
C GLY A 43 -1.97 9.06 -14.49
N PRO A 44 -1.68 7.95 -13.78
CA PRO A 44 -2.63 6.88 -13.51
C PRO A 44 -3.93 7.34 -12.85
N PRO A 45 -5.04 6.62 -13.06
CA PRO A 45 -6.28 6.87 -12.35
C PRO A 45 -6.11 6.62 -10.85
N VAL A 46 -6.77 7.45 -10.04
CA VAL A 46 -6.81 7.28 -8.59
C VAL A 46 -8.26 7.02 -8.20
N HIS A 47 -8.50 5.84 -7.63
CA HIS A 47 -9.83 5.44 -7.19
C HIS A 47 -10.14 6.02 -5.80
N GLU A 48 -11.39 6.46 -5.59
CA GLU A 48 -11.82 7.05 -4.32
C GLU A 48 -12.01 6.01 -3.21
N HIS A 49 -12.28 4.76 -3.59
CA HIS A 49 -12.53 3.66 -2.68
C HIS A 49 -11.72 2.44 -3.07
N LEU A 50 -11.24 1.70 -2.07
CA LEU A 50 -10.70 0.37 -2.27
C LEU A 50 -11.83 -0.61 -2.58
N THR A 51 -11.55 -1.62 -3.39
CA THR A 51 -12.46 -2.74 -3.63
C THR A 51 -11.71 -4.02 -3.28
N PHE A 52 -12.37 -4.91 -2.53
CA PHE A 52 -11.81 -6.17 -2.08
C PHE A 52 -12.63 -7.31 -2.68
N GLU A 53 -12.12 -7.93 -3.73
CA GLU A 53 -12.79 -9.04 -4.40
C GLU A 53 -12.32 -10.34 -3.76
N ARG A 54 -13.23 -11.07 -3.10
CA ARG A 54 -12.88 -12.32 -2.45
C ARG A 54 -12.47 -13.36 -3.49
N LEU A 55 -11.36 -14.05 -3.22
CA LEU A 55 -10.83 -15.11 -4.07
C LEU A 55 -11.04 -16.47 -3.39
N GLU A 56 -11.27 -17.50 -4.20
CA GLU A 56 -11.29 -18.88 -3.72
C GLU A 56 -9.89 -19.33 -3.33
N GLU A 57 -9.76 -20.01 -2.20
CA GLU A 57 -8.46 -20.40 -1.68
C GLU A 57 -7.82 -21.50 -2.54
N ARG A 58 -6.59 -21.25 -2.99
CA ARG A 58 -5.76 -22.19 -3.74
C ARG A 58 -4.29 -22.07 -3.35
N ALA A 59 -3.43 -22.85 -3.99
CA ALA A 59 -2.00 -22.55 -3.98
C ALA A 59 -1.78 -21.19 -4.68
N TRP A 60 -1.35 -20.20 -3.89
CA TRP A 60 -1.07 -18.84 -4.35
C TRP A 60 0.40 -18.66 -4.67
N GLY A 61 0.70 -17.81 -5.64
CA GLY A 61 2.05 -17.48 -6.07
C GLY A 61 2.28 -17.82 -7.54
N SER A 62 2.99 -16.96 -8.24
CA SER A 62 3.40 -17.12 -9.64
C SER A 62 4.51 -18.14 -9.84
N THR A 63 5.29 -18.42 -8.79
CA THR A 63 6.36 -19.42 -8.79
C THR A 63 6.25 -20.35 -7.58
N PRO A 64 6.82 -21.57 -7.64
CA PRO A 64 6.85 -22.49 -6.49
C PRO A 64 7.55 -21.89 -5.27
N GLU A 65 8.56 -21.05 -5.47
CA GLU A 65 9.27 -20.37 -4.39
C GLU A 65 8.39 -19.31 -3.72
N GLN A 66 7.69 -18.49 -4.52
CA GLN A 66 6.74 -17.51 -4.00
C GLN A 66 5.61 -18.21 -3.22
N ALA A 67 5.10 -19.34 -3.73
CA ALA A 67 4.09 -20.12 -3.04
C ALA A 67 4.55 -20.65 -1.68
N ARG A 68 5.78 -21.18 -1.59
CA ARG A 68 6.38 -21.60 -0.32
C ARG A 68 6.54 -20.42 0.65
N SER A 69 7.03 -19.28 0.15
CA SER A 69 7.21 -18.07 0.94
C SER A 69 5.87 -17.56 1.51
N LEU A 70 4.82 -17.49 0.68
CA LEU A 70 3.47 -17.11 1.08
C LEU A 70 2.88 -18.08 2.12
N GLY A 71 3.09 -19.38 1.94
CA GLY A 71 2.70 -20.41 2.91
C GLY A 71 3.40 -20.22 4.26
N ALA A 72 4.71 -19.98 4.25
CA ALA A 72 5.50 -19.75 5.46
C ALA A 72 5.08 -18.47 6.21
N LEU A 73 4.91 -17.35 5.50
CA LEU A 73 4.44 -16.10 6.08
C LEU A 73 3.03 -16.24 6.67
N HIS A 74 2.14 -16.93 5.97
CA HIS A 74 0.80 -17.20 6.47
C HIS A 74 0.80 -18.04 7.74
N ALA A 75 1.54 -19.15 7.76
CA ALA A 75 1.66 -20.00 8.94
C ALA A 75 2.26 -19.24 10.13
N ALA A 76 3.27 -18.39 9.88
CA ALA A 76 3.87 -17.54 10.90
C ALA A 76 2.87 -16.54 11.48
N MET A 77 2.02 -15.91 10.65
CA MET A 77 0.96 -15.02 11.14
C MET A 77 -0.07 -15.75 12.01
N LEU A 78 -0.53 -16.93 11.59
CA LEU A 78 -1.43 -17.75 12.40
C LEU A 78 -0.81 -18.14 13.74
N ALA A 79 0.50 -18.45 13.76
CA ALA A 79 1.23 -18.75 14.98
C ALA A 79 1.35 -17.54 15.94
N GLN A 80 1.18 -16.30 15.45
CA GLN A 80 1.08 -15.10 16.28
C GLN A 80 -0.35 -14.85 16.81
N GLY A 81 -1.29 -15.78 16.59
CA GLY A 81 -2.69 -15.64 16.99
C GLY A 81 -3.50 -14.75 16.04
N ALA A 82 -3.06 -14.59 14.80
CA ALA A 82 -3.81 -13.84 13.81
C ALA A 82 -5.06 -14.62 13.37
N GLU A 83 -6.21 -13.96 13.38
CA GLU A 83 -7.44 -14.46 12.78
C GLU A 83 -7.42 -14.17 11.28
N PHE A 84 -7.71 -15.18 10.46
CA PHE A 84 -7.66 -15.09 9.00
C PHE A 84 -9.04 -14.82 8.40
N HIS A 85 -9.14 -13.78 7.57
CA HIS A 85 -10.39 -13.33 6.96
C HIS A 85 -10.59 -13.73 5.49
N GLY A 86 -9.57 -14.35 4.88
CA GLY A 86 -9.60 -14.77 3.49
C GLY A 86 -8.55 -14.10 2.60
N THR A 87 -8.56 -14.53 1.33
CA THR A 87 -7.72 -14.01 0.26
C THR A 87 -8.54 -13.12 -0.65
N PHE A 88 -7.98 -11.98 -1.07
CA PHE A 88 -8.67 -10.95 -1.84
C PHE A 88 -7.80 -10.38 -2.96
N TYR A 89 -8.44 -9.98 -4.05
CA TYR A 89 -7.88 -9.16 -5.12
C TYR A 89 -8.29 -7.69 -4.95
N LEU A 90 -7.39 -6.76 -5.26
CA LEU A 90 -7.61 -5.32 -5.19
C LEU A 90 -7.40 -4.75 -6.60
N PRO A 91 -8.48 -4.61 -7.39
CA PRO A 91 -8.38 -4.20 -8.79
C PRO A 91 -7.89 -2.76 -8.94
N VAL A 92 -8.10 -1.93 -7.92
CA VAL A 92 -7.88 -0.47 -7.95
C VAL A 92 -6.50 -0.04 -7.43
N ILE A 93 -5.66 -1.00 -7.01
CA ILE A 93 -4.29 -0.72 -6.58
C ILE A 93 -3.34 -1.20 -7.68
N SER A 94 -2.34 -0.39 -8.01
CA SER A 94 -1.29 -0.78 -8.95
C SER A 94 -0.34 -1.81 -8.34
N GLU A 95 0.30 -2.62 -9.19
CA GLU A 95 1.38 -3.56 -8.84
C GLU A 95 0.99 -4.74 -7.91
N VAL A 96 0.78 -4.49 -6.62
CA VAL A 96 0.62 -5.52 -5.58
C VAL A 96 -0.86 -5.75 -5.31
N ARG A 97 -1.49 -6.57 -6.15
CA ARG A 97 -2.95 -6.67 -6.20
C ARG A 97 -3.57 -7.78 -5.35
N HIS A 98 -2.77 -8.64 -4.74
CA HIS A 98 -3.29 -9.73 -3.91
C HIS A 98 -3.07 -9.42 -2.43
N LEU A 99 -4.03 -9.82 -1.59
CA LEU A 99 -3.84 -9.82 -0.14
C LEU A 99 -4.46 -11.03 0.53
N ARG A 100 -3.86 -11.44 1.65
CA ARG A 100 -4.53 -12.19 2.71
C ARG A 100 -4.78 -11.24 3.88
N ALA A 101 -6.01 -11.19 4.34
CA ALA A 101 -6.43 -10.28 5.41
C ALA A 101 -6.40 -10.99 6.76
N TYR A 102 -5.92 -10.29 7.78
CA TYR A 102 -5.88 -10.78 9.15
C TYR A 102 -6.28 -9.70 10.15
N THR A 103 -6.74 -10.13 11.32
CA THR A 103 -6.80 -9.30 12.53
C THR A 103 -5.97 -9.92 13.62
N LEU A 104 -5.32 -9.09 14.43
CA LEU A 104 -4.67 -9.51 15.66
C LEU A 104 -5.29 -8.72 16.81
N GLU A 105 -5.76 -9.45 17.82
CA GLU A 105 -6.35 -8.82 19.00
C GLU A 105 -5.31 -7.94 19.72
N PRO A 106 -5.74 -6.78 20.26
CA PRO A 106 -7.13 -6.29 20.28
C PRO A 106 -7.50 -5.30 19.15
N ASP A 107 -6.54 -4.80 18.37
CA ASP A 107 -6.70 -3.54 17.61
C ASP A 107 -5.94 -3.49 16.27
N THR A 108 -5.20 -4.53 15.90
CA THR A 108 -4.34 -4.52 14.71
C THR A 108 -5.01 -5.22 13.54
N THR A 109 -5.11 -4.54 12.40
CA THR A 109 -5.40 -5.19 11.11
C THR A 109 -4.08 -5.48 10.39
N ALA A 110 -4.02 -6.60 9.68
CA ALA A 110 -2.83 -6.98 8.95
C ALA A 110 -3.16 -7.49 7.55
N ALA A 111 -2.23 -7.27 6.63
CA ALA A 111 -2.32 -7.75 5.26
C ALA A 111 -0.99 -8.36 4.82
N LEU A 112 -1.02 -9.63 4.39
CA LEU A 112 0.06 -10.21 3.59
C LEU A 112 -0.21 -9.87 2.12
N ARG A 113 0.72 -9.17 1.48
CA ARG A 113 0.57 -8.58 0.15
C ARG A 113 1.51 -9.24 -0.85
N TRP A 114 1.04 -9.51 -2.06
CA TRP A 114 1.87 -10.00 -3.17
C TRP A 114 1.26 -9.69 -4.54
N SER A 115 2.02 -9.96 -5.60
CA SER A 115 1.55 -9.96 -6.98
C SER A 115 1.89 -11.29 -7.65
N GLU A 116 0.93 -11.87 -8.37
CA GLU A 116 1.17 -12.99 -9.28
C GLU A 116 1.63 -12.53 -10.68
N THR A 117 1.54 -11.23 -10.97
CA THR A 117 2.03 -10.62 -12.20
C THR A 117 2.93 -9.43 -11.86
N PRO A 118 4.09 -9.65 -11.21
CA PRO A 118 4.95 -8.56 -10.79
C PRO A 118 5.56 -7.84 -11.99
N GLU A 119 5.49 -6.51 -12.00
CA GLU A 119 6.04 -5.66 -13.07
C GLU A 119 7.53 -5.36 -12.87
N SER A 120 8.03 -5.59 -11.66
CA SER A 120 9.44 -5.48 -11.29
C SER A 120 9.81 -6.43 -10.15
N ALA A 121 11.10 -6.68 -9.97
CA ALA A 121 11.60 -7.44 -8.81
C ALA A 121 11.13 -6.86 -7.47
N ARG A 122 10.93 -5.52 -7.40
CA ARG A 122 10.39 -4.81 -6.22
C ARG A 122 8.98 -5.27 -5.86
N THR A 123 8.15 -5.51 -6.87
CA THR A 123 6.74 -5.95 -6.74
C THR A 123 6.57 -7.46 -6.63
N GLY A 124 7.66 -8.23 -6.80
CA GLY A 124 7.66 -9.70 -6.78
C GLY A 124 7.77 -10.30 -5.38
N ARG A 125 8.33 -9.58 -4.41
CA ARG A 125 8.50 -10.07 -3.04
C ARG A 125 7.20 -9.89 -2.24
N ALA A 126 6.71 -10.96 -1.63
CA ALA A 126 5.60 -10.88 -0.69
C ALA A 126 6.02 -10.20 0.61
N TYR A 127 5.13 -9.42 1.21
CA TYR A 127 5.44 -8.68 2.43
C TYR A 127 4.22 -8.48 3.33
N LEU A 128 4.45 -8.21 4.61
CA LEU A 128 3.42 -7.93 5.59
C LEU A 128 3.23 -6.43 5.79
N GLN A 129 1.99 -6.05 6.08
CA GLN A 129 1.61 -4.72 6.56
C GLN A 129 0.75 -4.87 7.79
N LEU A 130 1.07 -4.14 8.84
CA LEU A 130 0.33 -4.05 10.10
C LEU A 130 -0.17 -2.62 10.24
N MET A 131 -1.38 -2.46 10.75
CA MET A 131 -1.96 -1.14 10.99
C MET A 131 -2.84 -1.16 12.22
N THR A 132 -2.68 -0.13 13.05
CA THR A 132 -3.50 0.12 14.24
C THR A 132 -3.97 1.57 14.22
N TRP A 133 -5.29 1.75 14.32
CA TRP A 133 -5.88 3.07 14.47
C TRP A 133 -5.81 3.50 15.93
N LEU A 134 -5.48 4.76 16.17
CA LEU A 134 -5.36 5.29 17.53
C LEU A 134 -6.72 5.79 18.01
N ARG A 135 -7.00 5.59 19.30
CA ARG A 135 -8.26 6.04 19.92
C ARG A 135 -8.32 7.57 20.05
N ASP A 136 -7.18 8.19 20.29
CA ASP A 136 -7.01 9.64 20.35
C ASP A 136 -6.01 10.10 19.28
N ARG A 137 -6.09 11.38 18.93
CA ARG A 137 -5.19 12.03 17.96
C ARG A 137 -4.38 13.14 18.60
N ALA A 138 -4.08 13.02 19.90
CA ALA A 138 -3.38 14.08 20.63
C ALA A 138 -1.96 14.33 20.08
N SER A 139 -1.35 13.31 19.48
CA SER A 139 -0.05 13.39 18.81
C SER A 139 -0.10 13.89 17.36
N GLY A 140 -1.29 14.20 16.83
CA GLY A 140 -1.48 14.50 15.40
C GLY A 140 -1.44 13.27 14.49
N VAL A 141 -1.17 12.08 15.04
CA VAL A 141 -1.19 10.79 14.34
C VAL A 141 -2.56 10.14 14.50
N ALA A 142 -3.12 9.64 13.40
CA ALA A 142 -4.39 8.93 13.36
C ALA A 142 -4.21 7.41 13.38
N CYS A 143 -3.16 6.89 12.74
CA CYS A 143 -2.82 5.49 12.78
C CYS A 143 -1.32 5.24 12.63
N VAL A 144 -0.87 4.12 13.18
CA VAL A 144 0.48 3.59 12.98
C VAL A 144 0.41 2.52 11.91
N ARG A 145 1.32 2.55 10.93
CA ARG A 145 1.47 1.53 9.89
C ARG A 145 2.89 0.99 9.92
N THR A 146 3.06 -0.31 10.06
CA THR A 146 4.38 -0.96 10.01
C THR A 146 4.42 -1.94 8.86
N THR A 147 5.44 -1.91 8.01
CA THR A 147 5.48 -2.73 6.81
C THR A 147 6.84 -3.37 6.59
N GLY A 148 6.83 -4.62 6.14
CA GLY A 148 8.00 -5.32 5.61
C GLY A 148 8.15 -5.19 4.09
N SER A 149 7.49 -4.20 3.48
CA SER A 149 7.70 -3.87 2.06
C SER A 149 9.19 -3.66 1.79
N PRO A 150 9.71 -3.99 0.61
CA PRO A 150 11.07 -3.60 0.21
C PRO A 150 11.14 -2.13 -0.25
N THR A 151 10.00 -1.50 -0.52
CA THR A 151 9.91 -0.13 -1.06
C THR A 151 9.01 0.76 -0.22
N LEU A 152 9.34 2.05 -0.21
CA LEU A 152 8.49 3.09 0.37
C LEU A 152 7.19 3.25 -0.43
N SER A 153 6.17 3.77 0.24
CA SER A 153 4.88 4.09 -0.39
C SER A 153 5.05 5.28 -1.34
N SER A 154 4.56 5.17 -2.58
CA SER A 154 4.46 6.30 -3.51
C SER A 154 3.05 6.41 -4.10
N PRO A 155 2.41 7.60 -4.06
CA PRO A 155 2.88 8.81 -3.38
C PRO A 155 3.00 8.63 -1.86
N SER A 156 3.74 9.53 -1.21
CA SER A 156 3.90 9.50 0.26
C SER A 156 2.54 9.53 0.95
N LEU A 157 2.42 8.80 2.06
CA LEU A 157 1.20 8.74 2.85
C LEU A 157 0.86 10.09 3.48
N SER A 158 -0.37 10.22 3.99
CA SER A 158 -0.77 11.33 4.86
C SER A 158 0.18 11.48 6.05
N GLU A 159 0.47 12.72 6.43
CA GLU A 159 1.22 13.06 7.64
C GLU A 159 0.58 12.55 8.94
N GLU A 160 -0.72 12.21 8.88
CA GLU A 160 -1.46 11.60 9.99
C GLU A 160 -1.21 10.07 10.11
N ILE A 161 -0.41 9.47 9.21
CA ILE A 161 -0.05 8.06 9.24
C ILE A 161 1.43 7.92 9.60
N ASP A 162 1.71 7.43 10.80
CA ASP A 162 3.07 7.14 11.24
C ASP A 162 3.55 5.79 10.64
N GLN A 163 4.31 5.87 9.54
CA GLN A 163 4.78 4.69 8.81
C GLN A 163 6.20 4.28 9.23
N HIS A 164 6.38 2.98 9.53
CA HIS A 164 7.67 2.35 9.83
C HIS A 164 7.98 1.22 8.85
N HIS A 165 9.23 1.16 8.38
CA HIS A 165 9.66 0.27 7.30
C HIS A 165 10.75 -0.70 7.78
N HIS A 166 10.48 -2.00 7.69
CA HIS A 166 11.34 -3.09 8.21
C HIS A 166 11.34 -4.29 7.26
N PRO A 167 11.99 -4.20 6.07
CA PRO A 167 11.90 -5.19 4.99
C PRO A 167 12.41 -6.58 5.37
N ASP A 168 13.31 -6.66 6.35
CA ASP A 168 14.00 -7.90 6.74
C ASP A 168 13.51 -8.45 8.08
N ALA A 169 12.53 -7.79 8.72
CA ALA A 169 11.93 -8.28 9.96
C ALA A 169 11.06 -9.50 9.70
N SER A 170 11.21 -10.52 10.54
CA SER A 170 10.27 -11.64 10.59
C SER A 170 8.87 -11.18 11.04
N PRO A 171 7.80 -11.96 10.78
CA PRO A 171 6.45 -11.61 11.22
C PRO A 171 6.33 -11.31 12.73
N ALA A 172 7.03 -12.07 13.57
CA ALA A 172 7.05 -11.87 15.01
C ALA A 172 7.76 -10.56 15.42
N GLU A 173 8.91 -10.28 14.81
CA GLU A 173 9.64 -9.02 15.04
C GLU A 173 8.85 -7.81 14.56
N LEU A 174 8.24 -7.90 13.37
CA LEU A 174 7.42 -6.85 12.80
C LEU A 174 6.24 -6.50 13.71
N LEU A 175 5.60 -7.52 14.30
CA LEU A 175 4.51 -7.34 15.26
C LEU A 175 4.99 -6.71 16.57
N ALA A 176 6.14 -7.16 17.09
CA ALA A 176 6.72 -6.58 18.31
C ALA A 176 7.09 -5.10 18.11
N LEU A 177 7.73 -4.77 16.98
CA LEU A 177 8.04 -3.40 16.57
C LEU A 177 6.77 -2.57 16.45
N HIS A 178 5.75 -3.07 15.75
CA HIS A 178 4.46 -2.39 15.57
C HIS A 178 3.82 -2.01 16.90
N ARG A 179 3.72 -2.97 17.83
CA ARG A 179 3.21 -2.72 19.19
C ARG A 179 4.02 -1.66 19.92
N GLY A 180 5.35 -1.70 19.78
CA GLY A 180 6.24 -0.69 20.33
C GLY A 180 6.00 0.72 19.77
N TYR A 181 5.64 0.86 18.49
CA TYR A 181 5.28 2.16 17.90
C TYR A 181 3.91 2.64 18.36
N VAL A 182 2.91 1.76 18.38
CA VAL A 182 1.55 2.09 18.88
C VAL A 182 1.61 2.63 20.30
N LEU A 183 2.37 1.99 21.19
CA LEU A 183 2.53 2.41 22.59
C LEU A 183 3.14 3.81 22.74
N ARG A 184 3.92 4.32 21.78
CA ARG A 184 4.46 5.68 21.81
C ARG A 184 3.40 6.74 21.53
N HIS A 185 2.40 6.41 20.72
CA HIS A 185 1.33 7.32 20.33
C HIS A 185 0.08 7.21 21.20
N GLY A 186 -0.11 6.10 21.92
CA GLY A 186 -1.21 5.93 22.87
C GLY A 186 -1.78 4.52 22.83
N ARG A 187 -3.11 4.42 22.77
CA ARG A 187 -3.83 3.14 22.71
C ARG A 187 -4.52 2.98 21.37
N GLY A 188 -4.46 1.77 20.83
CA GLY A 188 -5.25 1.42 19.66
C GLY A 188 -6.75 1.40 19.96
N GLN A 189 -7.52 1.72 18.93
CA GLN A 189 -8.95 1.53 18.88
C GLN A 189 -9.21 0.04 18.62
N LYS A 190 -9.97 -0.60 19.51
CA LYS A 190 -10.38 -2.00 19.30
C LYS A 190 -11.10 -2.14 17.97
N LEU A 191 -10.75 -3.18 17.22
CA LEU A 191 -11.50 -3.58 16.04
C LEU A 191 -12.82 -4.20 16.50
N GLY A 192 -13.93 -3.82 15.87
CA GLY A 192 -15.22 -4.46 16.05
C GLY A 192 -15.24 -5.88 15.46
N ALA A 193 -16.26 -6.65 15.81
CA ALA A 193 -16.46 -7.99 15.28
C ALA A 193 -16.88 -7.94 13.79
N ASP A 194 -16.32 -8.85 12.99
CA ASP A 194 -16.56 -9.10 11.56
C ASP A 194 -16.53 -7.88 10.61
N ALA A 195 -15.60 -7.91 9.64
CA ALA A 195 -15.39 -6.93 8.56
C ALA A 195 -14.78 -5.56 8.93
N ASP A 196 -14.49 -5.28 10.20
CA ASP A 196 -13.82 -4.03 10.61
C ASP A 196 -12.39 -3.89 10.05
N TRP A 197 -11.77 -5.00 9.63
CA TRP A 197 -10.45 -4.98 9.00
C TRP A 197 -10.44 -4.15 7.71
N THR A 198 -11.49 -4.21 6.88
CA THR A 198 -11.57 -3.42 5.62
C THR A 198 -11.74 -1.93 5.90
N ARG A 199 -12.53 -1.58 6.91
CA ARG A 199 -12.80 -0.18 7.31
C ARG A 199 -11.51 0.53 7.66
N ALA A 200 -10.60 -0.14 8.36
CA ALA A 200 -9.31 0.42 8.71
C ALA A 200 -8.47 0.77 7.46
N TRP A 201 -8.45 -0.10 6.44
CA TRP A 201 -7.75 0.17 5.16
C TRP A 201 -8.44 1.26 4.34
N GLN A 202 -9.77 1.28 4.30
CA GLN A 202 -10.53 2.34 3.62
C GLN A 202 -10.30 3.71 4.26
N ALA A 203 -10.29 3.79 5.59
CA ALA A 203 -10.02 5.03 6.31
C ALA A 203 -8.59 5.52 6.04
N SER A 204 -7.62 4.61 5.90
CA SER A 204 -6.23 4.96 5.57
C SER A 204 -6.14 5.50 4.15
N HIS A 205 -6.83 4.84 3.21
CA HIS A 205 -6.96 5.31 1.83
C HIS A 205 -7.57 6.72 1.76
N ALA A 206 -8.66 6.96 2.47
CA ALA A 206 -9.31 8.28 2.53
C ALA A 206 -8.40 9.37 3.12
N LEU A 207 -7.61 9.07 4.15
CA LEU A 207 -6.59 10.00 4.68
C LEU A 207 -5.55 10.35 3.61
N ASN A 208 -5.04 9.35 2.89
CA ASN A 208 -4.07 9.58 1.82
C ASN A 208 -4.67 10.44 0.71
N LEU A 209 -5.90 10.13 0.25
CA LEU A 209 -6.58 10.95 -0.75
C LEU A 209 -6.70 12.41 -0.29
N ASN A 210 -7.14 12.66 0.94
CA ASN A 210 -7.25 14.01 1.48
C ASN A 210 -5.89 14.74 1.51
N ALA A 211 -4.82 14.07 1.93
CA ALA A 211 -3.47 14.64 1.92
C ALA A 211 -3.00 14.92 0.48
N TRP A 212 -3.28 14.01 -0.46
CA TRP A 212 -2.94 14.17 -1.87
C TRP A 212 -3.70 15.33 -2.52
N VAL A 213 -4.96 15.58 -2.13
CA VAL A 213 -5.68 16.80 -2.53
C VAL A 213 -4.97 18.06 -2.04
N ARG A 214 -4.63 18.13 -0.74
CA ARG A 214 -3.93 19.29 -0.17
C ARG A 214 -2.59 19.56 -0.85
N ARG A 215 -1.90 18.50 -1.26
CA ARG A 215 -0.62 18.56 -1.99
C ARG A 215 -0.77 18.87 -3.49
N GLY A 216 -1.98 18.96 -4.03
CA GLY A 216 -2.20 19.17 -5.47
C GLY A 216 -1.84 17.97 -6.35
N LEU A 217 -1.77 16.77 -5.76
CA LEU A 217 -1.43 15.52 -6.47
C LEU A 217 -2.60 14.94 -7.27
N LEU A 218 -3.82 15.43 -7.09
CA LEU A 218 -5.00 14.88 -7.77
C LEU A 218 -5.60 15.94 -8.70
N ILE A 219 -5.85 15.56 -9.95
CA ILE A 219 -6.48 16.40 -10.97
C ILE A 219 -7.66 15.69 -11.60
N ASP A 220 -8.64 16.47 -12.07
CA ASP A 220 -9.71 15.96 -12.91
C ASP A 220 -9.28 16.04 -14.37
N ALA A 221 -9.29 14.91 -15.07
CA ALA A 221 -8.94 14.84 -16.48
C ALA A 221 -10.01 14.08 -17.29
N PRO A 222 -10.19 14.41 -18.59
CA PRO A 222 -11.08 13.65 -19.46
C PRO A 222 -10.55 12.23 -19.71
N VAL A 223 -9.23 12.04 -19.66
CA VAL A 223 -8.53 10.76 -19.82
C VAL A 223 -7.37 10.74 -18.82
N CYS A 224 -7.27 9.68 -18.00
CA CYS A 224 -6.05 9.40 -17.26
C CYS A 224 -5.08 8.63 -18.14
N ALA A 225 -3.77 8.83 -17.96
CA ALA A 225 -2.82 7.90 -18.54
C ALA A 225 -3.11 6.51 -17.94
N PRO A 226 -3.08 5.42 -18.73
CA PRO A 226 -3.22 4.10 -18.16
C PRO A 226 -2.11 3.86 -17.14
N ASP A 227 -2.36 2.95 -16.20
CA ASP A 227 -1.29 2.36 -15.39
C ASP A 227 -0.15 1.92 -16.33
N PRO A 228 1.12 1.97 -15.87
CA PRO A 228 2.22 1.35 -16.59
C PRO A 228 1.80 -0.03 -17.10
N ALA A 229 1.83 -0.23 -18.42
CA ALA A 229 1.62 -1.57 -18.95
C ALA A 229 2.74 -2.47 -18.41
N PRO A 230 2.42 -3.69 -17.93
CA PRO A 230 3.45 -4.63 -17.53
C PRO A 230 4.42 -4.85 -18.69
N ARG A 231 5.73 -4.76 -18.44
CA ARG A 231 6.72 -5.25 -19.42
C ARG A 231 6.39 -6.73 -19.68
N PRO A 232 6.37 -7.20 -20.94
CA PRO A 232 6.36 -8.64 -21.16
C PRO A 232 7.57 -9.23 -20.45
N ALA A 233 7.37 -10.31 -19.70
CA ALA A 233 8.47 -11.05 -19.10
C ALA A 233 9.44 -11.41 -20.24
N THR A 234 10.65 -10.88 -20.18
CA THR A 234 11.73 -11.33 -21.08
C THR A 234 11.90 -12.83 -20.89
N PRO A 235 11.93 -13.62 -21.97
CA PRO A 235 12.01 -15.08 -21.92
C PRO A 235 13.30 -15.59 -21.26
#